data_AF-A0A963FFH4-F1
#
_entry.id   AF-A0A963FFH4-F1
#
_cell.length_a   1.000
_cell.length_b   1.000
_cell.length_c   1.000
_cell.angle_alpha   90.00
_cell.angle_beta   90.00
_cell.angle_gamma   90.00
#
_symmetry.space_group_name_H-M   'P 1'
#
loop_
_entity.id
_entity.type
_entity.pdbx_description
1 polymer ?
#
loop_
_entity_poly.entity_id
_entity_poly.type
_entity_poly.pdbx_seq_one_letter_code
_entity_poly.pdbx_strand_id
1 'polypeptide(L)' 'MKPQEMNDHELVISRDDFDAVLFNLDGVVTHTNKAHAAAWKQTFDNYLLKRNPQDGEDLGPFHIDLDYRRFL' A
#
# COMPACT_ATOMS: atom_id res chain seq x y z
N MET A 1 -8.71 -2.66 -37.80
CA MET A 1 -7.54 -2.70 -36.90
C MET A 1 -7.90 -3.65 -35.77
N LYS A 2 -7.27 -4.84 -35.69
CA LYS A 2 -7.61 -5.81 -34.63
C LYS A 2 -6.98 -5.35 -33.31
N PRO A 3 -7.68 -5.47 -32.17
CA PRO A 3 -7.07 -5.27 -30.85
C PRO A 3 -5.89 -6.23 -30.71
N GLN A 4 -4.76 -5.72 -30.24
CA GLN A 4 -3.59 -6.51 -29.92
C GLN A 4 -3.97 -7.37 -28.70
N GLU A 5 -4.10 -8.69 -28.89
CA GLU A 5 -4.30 -9.64 -27.81
C GLU A 5 -3.06 -9.55 -26.90
N MET A 6 -3.25 -8.99 -25.72
CA MET A 6 -2.25 -9.01 -24.66
C MET A 6 -2.17 -10.47 -24.21
N ASN A 7 -1.16 -11.20 -24.71
CA ASN A 7 -0.88 -12.55 -24.25
C ASN A 7 -0.60 -12.47 -22.75
N ASP A 8 -1.58 -12.89 -21.96
CA ASP A 8 -1.42 -13.22 -20.56
C ASP A 8 -0.63 -14.53 -20.54
N HIS A 9 0.68 -14.43 -20.75
CA HIS A 9 1.57 -15.56 -20.56
C HIS A 9 1.49 -15.91 -19.07
N GLU A 10 0.73 -16.96 -18.74
CA GLU A 10 0.70 -17.54 -17.42
C GLU A 10 2.14 -17.82 -16.98
N LEU A 11 2.66 -16.98 -16.10
CA LEU A 11 4.04 -17.06 -15.66
C LEU A 11 4.11 -18.16 -14.61
N VAL A 12 4.29 -19.40 -15.09
CA VAL A 12 4.44 -20.57 -14.24
C VAL A 12 5.84 -20.54 -13.63
N ILE A 13 5.93 -20.36 -12.32
CA ILE A 13 7.18 -20.48 -11.57
C ILE A 13 7.32 -21.94 -11.12
N SER A 14 8.24 -22.70 -11.74
CA SER A 14 8.54 -24.07 -11.30
C SER A 14 9.60 -24.07 -10.21
N ARG A 15 9.50 -25.04 -9.29
CA ARG A 15 10.56 -25.32 -8.32
C ARG A 15 11.83 -25.86 -8.99
N ASP A 16 11.69 -26.50 -10.15
CA ASP A 16 12.83 -27.09 -10.87
C ASP A 16 13.75 -26.01 -11.48
N ASP A 17 13.26 -24.78 -11.61
CA ASP A 17 13.99 -23.67 -12.23
C ASP A 17 14.81 -22.83 -11.22
N PHE A 18 14.58 -23.01 -9.91
CA PHE A 18 15.19 -22.18 -8.87
C PHE A 18 15.58 -22.97 -7.62
N ASP A 19 16.85 -22.87 -7.22
CA ASP A 19 17.36 -23.53 -5.99
C ASP A 19 16.88 -22.85 -4.70
N ALA A 20 16.56 -21.55 -4.76
CA ALA A 20 16.11 -20.77 -3.61
C ALA A 20 15.24 -19.58 -4.04
N VAL A 21 14.38 -19.13 -3.12
CA VAL A 21 13.56 -17.92 -3.25
C VAL A 21 13.72 -17.05 -2.01
N LEU A 22 13.75 -15.74 -2.21
CA LEU A 22 13.81 -14.75 -1.14
C LEU A 22 12.49 -13.99 -1.08
N PHE A 23 11.83 -14.06 0.07
CA PHE A 23 10.62 -13.28 0.32
C PHE A 23 10.95 -12.08 1.20
N ASN A 24 10.39 -10.93 0.84
CA ASN A 24 10.32 -9.83 1.79
C ASN A 24 9.43 -10.22 2.98
N LEU A 25 9.67 -9.60 4.14
CA LEU A 25 8.85 -9.84 5.31
C LEU A 25 7.57 -9.00 5.27
N ASP A 26 7.73 -7.70 5.05
CA ASP A 26 6.66 -6.72 5.20
C ASP A 26 5.68 -6.72 4.04
N GLY A 27 4.40 -6.92 4.36
CA GLY A 27 3.33 -6.96 3.37
C GLY A 27 3.35 -8.19 2.44
N VAL A 28 4.34 -9.08 2.57
CA VAL A 28 4.46 -10.31 1.78
C VAL A 28 4.24 -11.53 2.67
N VAL A 29 5.19 -11.84 3.57
CA VAL A 29 5.05 -12.96 4.52
C VAL A 29 4.18 -12.55 5.72
N THR A 30 4.22 -11.27 6.10
CA THR A 30 3.45 -10.74 7.24
C THR A 30 2.49 -9.63 6.81
N HIS A 31 1.37 -9.50 7.51
CA HIS A 31 0.39 -8.43 7.29
C HIS A 31 0.76 -7.11 7.99
N THR A 32 2.05 -6.75 8.01
CA THR A 32 2.52 -5.53 8.69
C THR A 32 1.95 -4.27 8.05
N ASN A 33 1.65 -4.27 6.75
CA ASN A 33 0.98 -3.16 6.06
C ASN A 33 -0.32 -2.71 6.75
N LYS A 34 -1.12 -3.63 7.32
CA LYS A 34 -2.34 -3.30 8.08
C LYS A 34 -2.00 -2.62 9.40
N ALA A 35 -0.98 -3.10 10.11
CA ALA A 35 -0.53 -2.50 11.37
C ALA A 35 0.05 -1.10 11.14
N HIS A 36 0.85 -0.91 10.09
CA HIS A 36 1.37 0.39 9.69
C HIS A 36 0.23 1.37 9.35
N ALA A 37 -0.73 0.96 8.52
CA ALA A 37 -1.88 1.80 8.17
C ALA A 37 -2.69 2.23 9.40
N ALA A 38 -2.93 1.31 10.34
CA ALA A 38 -3.64 1.62 11.59
C ALA A 38 -2.86 2.59 12.48
N ALA A 39 -1.54 2.40 12.64
CA ALA A 39 -0.68 3.28 13.41
C ALA A 39 -0.62 4.70 12.81
N TRP A 40 -0.57 4.79 11.47
CA TRP A 40 -0.63 6.06 10.75
C TRP A 40 -1.96 6.76 11.02
N LYS A 41 -3.07 6.06 10.84
CA LYS A 41 -4.40 6.64 11.10
C LYS A 41 -4.50 7.18 12.52
N GLN A 42 -4.12 6.39 13.52
CA GLN A 42 -4.14 6.84 14.91
C GLN A 42 -3.27 8.10 15.13
N THR A 43 -2.09 8.13 14.53
CA THR A 43 -1.14 9.25 14.69
C THR A 43 -1.67 10.51 14.00
N PHE A 44 -2.08 10.40 12.75
CA PHE A 44 -2.51 11.54 11.94
C PHE A 44 -3.88 12.05 12.37
N ASP A 45 -4.86 11.19 12.69
CA ASP A 45 -6.14 11.65 13.25
C ASP A 45 -5.90 12.51 14.50
N ASN A 46 -5.06 12.04 15.43
CA ASN A 46 -4.73 12.77 16.65
C ASN A 46 -4.01 14.11 16.40
N TYR A 47 -3.16 14.15 15.38
CA TYR A 47 -2.42 15.36 15.02
C TYR A 47 -3.33 16.38 14.31
N LEU A 48 -4.08 15.95 13.30
CA LEU A 48 -4.95 16.80 12.49
C LEU A 48 -6.07 17.42 13.34
N LEU A 49 -6.61 16.67 14.32
CA LEU A 49 -7.60 17.17 15.29
C LEU A 49 -7.09 18.34 16.15
N LYS A 50 -5.78 18.46 16.38
CA LYS A 50 -5.19 19.43 17.32
C LYS A 50 -4.51 20.60 16.63
N ARG A 51 -4.26 20.48 15.33
CA ARG A 51 -3.49 21.45 14.54
C ARG A 51 -4.43 22.58 14.08
N ASN A 52 -3.92 23.81 14.05
CA ASN A 52 -4.63 24.90 13.39
C ASN A 52 -4.49 24.79 11.86
N PRO A 53 -5.59 24.86 11.10
CA PRO A 53 -5.53 24.85 9.64
C PRO A 53 -4.87 26.11 9.10
N GLN A 54 -4.17 25.99 7.98
CA GLN A 54 -3.84 27.13 7.13
C GLN A 54 -5.01 27.46 6.19
N ASP A 55 -5.00 28.67 5.61
CA ASP A 55 -6.05 29.10 4.69
C ASP A 55 -6.19 28.12 3.51
N GLY A 56 -7.37 27.54 3.36
CA GLY A 56 -7.68 26.56 2.31
C GLY A 56 -7.24 25.12 2.60
N GLU A 57 -6.73 24.83 3.80
CA GLU A 57 -6.32 23.48 4.19
C GLU A 57 -7.48 22.64 4.74
N ASP A 58 -7.59 21.39 4.27
CA ASP A 58 -8.50 20.39 4.83
C ASP A 58 -7.77 19.58 5.91
N LEU A 59 -8.27 19.65 7.14
CA LEU A 59 -7.81 18.85 8.30
C LEU A 59 -8.79 17.73 8.65
N GLY A 60 -9.54 17.23 7.67
CA GLY A 60 -10.38 16.06 7.80
C GLY A 60 -9.60 14.82 8.31
N PRO A 61 -10.30 13.77 8.76
CA PRO A 61 -9.67 12.55 9.25
C PRO A 61 -8.72 11.93 8.23
N PHE A 62 -7.67 11.28 8.70
CA PHE A 62 -6.78 10.53 7.82
C PHE A 62 -7.50 9.31 7.22
N HIS A 63 -7.49 9.20 5.90
CA HIS A 63 -8.13 8.14 5.14
C HIS A 63 -7.10 7.12 4.65
N ILE A 64 -7.14 5.91 5.20
CA ILE A 64 -6.19 4.84 4.84
C ILE A 64 -6.20 4.57 3.32
N ASP A 65 -7.36 4.53 2.66
CA ASP A 65 -7.39 4.19 1.22
C ASP A 65 -6.86 5.30 0.31
N LEU A 66 -6.94 6.57 0.72
CA LEU A 66 -6.55 7.72 -0.10
C LEU A 66 -5.15 8.23 0.28
N ASP A 67 -4.91 8.38 1.57
CA ASP A 67 -3.71 9.02 2.09
C ASP A 67 -2.57 8.02 2.28
N TYR A 68 -2.83 6.85 2.88
CA TYR A 68 -1.77 5.86 3.11
C TYR A 68 -1.28 5.23 1.80
N ARG A 69 -2.19 4.89 0.88
CA ARG A 69 -1.81 4.32 -0.43
C ARG A 69 -1.03 5.28 -1.32
N ARG A 70 -1.15 6.59 -1.12
CA ARG A 70 -0.42 7.59 -1.91
C ARG A 70 1.08 7.62 -1.60
N PHE A 71 1.48 7.15 -0.42
CA PHE A 71 2.86 7.20 0.07
C PHE A 71 3.52 5.81 0.22
N LEU A 72 2.88 4.77 -0.30
CA LEU A 72 3.48 3.45 -0.56
C LEU A 72 3.89 3.36 -2.04
#